data_AF-A0A7V1ED02-F1
#
_entry.id   AF-A0A7V1ED02-F1
#
_cell.length_a   1.000
_cell.length_b   1.000
_cell.length_c   1.000
_cell.angle_alpha   90.00
_cell.angle_beta   90.00
_cell.angle_gamma   90.00
#
_symmetry.space_group_name_H-M   'P 1'
#
loop_
_entity.id
_entity.type
_entity.pdbx_description
1 polymer ?
#
loop_
_entity_poly.entity_id
_entity_poly.type
_entity_poly.pdbx_seq_one_letter_code
_entity_poly.pdbx_strand_id
1 'polypeptide(L)' 'MTDSLTGLYNRLKFDHSLSEEIERTKRYKTSLSLIMFDIDHFKRFNDSYGHQKGDDVLRELAKERLFYIFS' A
#
# COMPACT_ATOMS: atom_id res chain seq x y z
N MET A 1 7.82 7.94 6.84
CA MET A 1 8.34 8.33 5.51
C MET A 1 7.35 7.81 4.48
N THR A 2 7.06 8.61 3.45
CA THR A 2 6.08 8.28 2.39
C THR A 2 6.78 8.03 1.06
N ASP A 3 6.11 7.33 0.16
CA ASP A 3 6.48 7.24 -1.25
C ASP A 3 6.23 8.58 -1.95
N SER A 4 7.16 9.03 -2.79
CA SER A 4 7.12 10.36 -3.39
C SER A 4 6.11 10.46 -4.55
N LEU A 5 5.81 9.33 -5.20
CA LEU A 5 4.88 9.28 -6.32
C LEU A 5 3.42 9.27 -5.84
N THR A 6 3.14 8.46 -4.82
CA THR A 6 1.78 8.15 -4.36
C THR A 6 1.40 8.81 -3.05
N GLY A 7 2.38 9.26 -2.25
CA GLY A 7 2.15 9.79 -0.91
C GLY A 7 1.77 8.72 0.14
N LEU A 8 1.66 7.45 -0.24
CA LEU A 8 1.39 6.34 0.67
C LEU A 8 2.60 6.06 1.56
N TYR A 9 2.39 5.29 2.64
CA TYR A 9 3.52 4.79 3.42
C TYR A 9 4.44 3.96 2.55
N ASN A 10 5.73 4.31 2.56
CA ASN A 10 6.73 3.52 1.89
C ASN A 10 6.95 2.20 2.64
N ARG A 11 7.70 1.29 2.02
CA ARG A 11 7.95 -0.05 2.56
C ARG A 11 8.50 -0.02 3.99
N LEU A 12 9.44 0.88 4.27
CA LEU A 12 10.03 1.02 5.60
C LEU A 12 8.99 1.39 6.67
N LYS A 13 8.10 2.34 6.36
CA LYS A 13 7.04 2.73 7.30
C LYS A 13 6.00 1.62 7.47
N PHE A 14 5.66 0.91 6.39
CA PHE A 14 4.80 -0.26 6.45
C PHE A 14 5.37 -1.35 7.37
N ASP A 15 6.62 -1.74 7.18
CA ASP A 15 7.25 -2.82 7.97
C ASP A 15 7.32 -2.46 9.46
N HIS A 16 7.62 -1.19 9.78
CA HIS A 16 7.59 -0.68 11.14
C HIS A 16 6.19 -0.78 11.75
N SER A 17 5.18 -0.26 11.06
CA SER A 17 3.80 -0.24 11.56
C SER A 17 3.19 -1.64 11.66
N LEU A 18 3.54 -2.56 10.76
CA LEU A 18 3.13 -3.96 10.86
C LEU A 18 3.73 -4.62 12.10
N SER A 19 5.01 -4.37 12.38
CA SER A 19 5.70 -4.91 13.56
C SER A 19 5.08 -4.41 14.87
N GLU A 20 4.76 -3.11 14.93
CA GLU A 20 4.05 -2.51 16.08
C GLU A 20 2.68 -3.16 16.29
N GLU A 21 1.93 -3.39 15.22
CA GLU A 21 0.57 -3.90 15.32
C GLU A 21 0.51 -5.41 15.63
N ILE A 22 1.51 -6.17 15.20
CA ILE A 22 1.71 -7.56 15.66
C ILE A 22 1.94 -7.60 17.18
N GLU A 23 2.80 -6.73 17.72
CA GLU A 23 3.06 -6.70 19.16
C GLU A 23 1.84 -6.20 19.96
N ARG A 24 1.09 -5.25 19.40
CA ARG A 24 -0.16 -4.76 19.97
C ARG A 24 -1.23 -5.86 20.04
N THR A 25 -1.47 -6.56 18.93
CA THR A 25 -2.49 -7.62 18.85
C THR A 25 -2.17 -8.80 19.75
N LYS A 26 -0.89 -9.18 19.89
CA LYS A 26 -0.44 -10.15 20.91
C LYS A 26 -0.78 -9.70 22.33
N ARG A 27 -0.53 -8.43 22.67
CA ARG A 27 -0.75 -7.87 24.01
C ARG A 27 -2.23 -7.80 24.38
N TYR A 28 -3.07 -7.36 23.45
CA TYR A 28 -4.49 -7.14 23.70
C TYR A 28 -5.39 -8.30 23.27
N LYS A 29 -4.80 -9.38 22.73
CA LYS A 29 -5.51 -10.56 22.21
C LYS A 29 -6.58 -10.21 21.17
N THR A 30 -6.28 -9.24 20.31
CA THR A 30 -7.14 -8.85 19.18
C THR A 30 -6.68 -9.52 17.90
N SER A 31 -7.56 -9.61 16.91
CA SER A 31 -7.23 -10.12 15.59
C SER A 31 -6.52 -9.05 14.75
N LEU A 32 -5.61 -9.49 13.89
CA LEU A 32 -4.96 -8.66 12.86
C LEU A 32 -5.30 -9.25 11.50
N SER A 33 -5.66 -8.41 10.54
CA SER A 33 -5.82 -8.78 9.13
C SER A 33 -4.85 -7.99 8.28
N LEU A 34 -4.47 -8.50 7.11
CA LEU A 34 -3.60 -7.81 6.16
C LEU A 34 -4.12 -8.04 4.74
N ILE A 35 -4.21 -6.97 3.96
CA ILE A 35 -4.57 -7.01 2.54
C ILE A 35 -3.34 -6.59 1.75
N MET A 36 -2.95 -7.44 0.80
CA MET A 36 -1.91 -7.15 -0.18
C MET A 36 -2.51 -7.35 -1.57
N PHE A 37 -2.27 -6.41 -2.47
CA PHE A 37 -2.72 -6.47 -3.86
C PHE A 37 -1.62 -5.92 -4.77
N ASP A 38 -1.68 -6.31 -6.04
CA ASP A 38 -0.78 -5.84 -7.11
C ASP A 38 -1.62 -5.48 -8.35
N ILE A 39 -1.08 -4.64 -9.23
CA ILE A 39 -1.76 -4.26 -10.47
C ILE A 39 -1.37 -5.24 -11.57
N ASP A 40 -2.32 -6.09 -11.95
CA ASP A 40 -2.11 -7.07 -13.01
C ASP A 40 -1.68 -6.41 -14.33
N HIS A 41 -0.65 -6.98 -14.95
CA HIS A 41 -0.16 -6.56 -16.27
C HIS A 41 0.28 -5.10 -16.38
N PHE A 42 0.65 -4.46 -15.28
CA PHE A 42 1.04 -3.04 -15.26
C PHE A 42 2.19 -2.71 -16.22
N LYS A 43 3.14 -3.62 -16.43
CA LYS A 43 4.18 -3.45 -17.45
C LYS A 43 3.62 -3.31 -18.86
N ARG A 44 2.67 -4.18 -19.26
CA ARG A 44 2.04 -4.11 -20.59
C ARG A 44 1.27 -2.81 -20.78
N PHE A 45 0.65 -2.31 -19.72
CA PHE A 45 0.02 -0.99 -19.71
C PHE A 45 1.05 0.11 -19.94
N ASN A 46 2.15 0.13 -19.18
CA ASN A 46 3.23 1.10 -19.37
C ASN A 46 3.84 1.05 -20.77
N ASP A 47 4.01 -0.16 -21.34
CA ASP A 47 4.54 -0.33 -22.69
C ASP A 47 3.56 0.21 -23.76
N SER A 48 2.25 0.21 -23.48
CA SER A 48 1.21 0.67 -24.41
C SER A 48 0.88 2.16 -24.29
N TYR A 49 0.96 2.71 -23.07
CA TYR A 49 0.49 4.07 -22.75
C TYR A 49 1.56 5.01 -22.20
N GLY A 50 2.79 4.50 -22.01
CA GLY A 50 3.92 5.23 -21.45
C GLY A 50 3.91 5.29 -19.92
N HIS A 51 5.11 5.40 -19.34
CA HIS A 51 5.31 5.42 -17.88
C HIS A 51 4.55 6.56 -17.18
N GLN A 52 4.45 7.73 -17.80
CA GLN A 52 3.71 8.86 -17.22
C GLN A 52 2.24 8.50 -16.96
N LYS A 53 1.63 7.70 -17.84
CA LYS A 53 0.25 7.26 -17.65
C LYS A 53 0.15 6.21 -16.54
N GLY A 54 1.16 5.35 -16.40
CA GLY A 54 1.29 4.44 -15.26
C GLY A 54 1.37 5.19 -13.94
N ASP A 55 2.18 6.24 -13.87
CA ASP A 55 2.29 7.10 -12.69
C ASP A 55 0.94 7.70 -12.29
N ASP A 56 0.14 8.14 -13.27
CA ASP A 56 -1.21 8.67 -13.01
C ASP A 56 -2.14 7.60 -12.43
N VAL A 57 -2.07 6.36 -12.93
CA VAL A 57 -2.82 5.22 -12.38
C VAL A 57 -2.42 4.95 -10.93
N LEU A 58 -1.11 4.94 -10.63
CA LEU A 58 -0.61 4.74 -9.27
C LEU A 58 -1.05 5.85 -8.32
N ARG A 59 -1.01 7.11 -8.77
CA ARG A 59 -1.52 8.26 -7.99
C ARG A 59 -3.01 8.14 -7.70
N GLU A 60 -3.80 7.71 -8.67
CA GLU A 60 -5.25 7.59 -8.48
C GLU A 60 -5.60 6.43 -7.52
N LEU A 61 -4.97 5.27 -7.69
CA LEU A 61 -5.13 4.15 -6.77
C LEU A 61 -4.73 4.50 -5.33
N ALA A 62 -3.72 5.36 -5.16
CA ALA A 62 -3.31 5.83 -3.85
C ALA A 62 -4.33 6.77 -3.19
N LYS A 63 -5.09 7.54 -3.97
CA LYS A 63 -6.16 8.40 -3.45
C LYS A 63 -7.35 7.60 -2.91
N GLU A 64 -7.63 6.44 -3.50
CA GLU A 64 -8.72 5.54 -3.09
C GLU A 64 -8.55 4.93 -1.68
N ARG A 65 -7.56 5.40 -0.90
CA ARG A 65 -7.35 5.12 0.53
C ARG A 65 -7.79 3.71 0.93
N LEU A 66 -7.01 2.71 0.52
CA LEU A 66 -7.09 1.34 1.06
C LEU A 66 -6.68 1.21 2.54
N PHE A 67 -6.69 2.32 3.28
CA PHE A 67 -6.45 2.32 4.71
C PHE A 67 -7.78 2.23 5.45
N TYR A 68 -8.25 1.01 5.70
CA TYR A 68 -8.85 0.63 6.98
C TYR A 68 -8.83 -0.89 7.09
N ILE A 69 -7.74 -1.43 7.65
CA ILE A 69 -7.80 -2.73 8.31
C ILE A 69 -8.31 -2.41 9.72
N PHE A 70 -9.58 -2.73 9.98
CA PHE A 70 -10.22 -2.62 11.28
C PHE A 70 -9.65 -3.68 12.25
N SER A 71 -9.52 -3.30 13.53
CA SER A 71 -9.57 -4.21 14.68
C SER A 71 -11.02 -4.50 15.06
#